data_AF-A0A4V1F671-F1
#
_entry.id   AF-A0A4V1F671-F1
#
_cell.length_a   1.000
_cell.length_b   1.000
_cell.length_c   1.000
_cell.angle_alpha   90.00
_cell.angle_beta   90.00
_cell.angle_gamma   90.00
#
_symmetry.space_group_name_H-M   'P 1'
#
loop_
_entity.id
_entity.type
_entity.pdbx_description
1 polymer ?
#
loop_
_entity_poly.entity_id
_entity_poly.type
_entity_poly.pdbx_seq_one_letter_code
_entity_poly.pdbx_strand_id
1 'polypeptide(L)'
;MWKKPAAGMIRRMKRTISAVALSASVLVLGGCTSTDSGPSDAELRETACESFAAVTPGFYESTAAVQTLADPSASTRDRTDAMNQQLDQMSGARLRTRPYDCDDPRDEKYFDDFYAGFLKDQQGEK
;
A
#
# COMPACT_ATOMS: atom_id res chain seq x y z
N MET A 1 -5.67 -55.76 34.28
CA MET A 1 -7.11 -55.38 34.25
C MET A 1 -7.35 -54.52 33.02
N TRP A 2 -8.24 -54.98 32.14
CA TRP A 2 -9.11 -54.26 31.17
C TRP A 2 -8.47 -53.27 30.18
N LYS A 3 -8.80 -53.18 28.89
CA LYS A 3 -9.67 -53.91 27.93
C LYS A 3 -9.28 -53.33 26.55
N LYS A 4 -8.99 -54.15 25.53
CA LYS A 4 -9.15 -53.76 24.09
C LYS A 4 -10.64 -53.99 23.72
N PRO A 5 -11.17 -53.67 22.52
CA PRO A 5 -10.76 -52.78 21.42
C PRO A 5 -11.93 -51.89 20.89
N ALA A 6 -11.61 -51.07 19.86
CA ALA A 6 -12.40 -50.71 18.66
C ALA A 6 -13.89 -50.30 18.74
N ALA A 7 -14.16 -49.14 18.13
CA ALA A 7 -15.30 -48.79 17.27
C ALA A 7 -15.40 -47.25 17.31
N GLY A 8 -15.14 -46.52 16.23
CA GLY A 8 -15.98 -46.53 15.05
C GLY A 8 -16.99 -45.39 15.17
N MET A 9 -16.71 -44.24 14.57
CA MET A 9 -17.69 -43.45 13.82
C MET A 9 -17.03 -42.20 13.23
N ILE A 10 -16.71 -42.31 11.94
CA ILE A 10 -16.62 -41.18 11.03
C ILE A 10 -17.97 -40.47 11.10
N ARG A 11 -18.04 -39.30 11.74
CA ARG A 11 -19.19 -38.40 11.59
C ARG A 11 -18.80 -37.28 10.64
N ARG A 12 -19.00 -37.55 9.34
CA ARG A 12 -19.18 -36.52 8.31
C ARG A 12 -20.31 -35.59 8.79
N MET A 13 -19.97 -34.41 9.30
CA MET A 13 -20.92 -33.30 9.33
C MET A 13 -20.71 -32.47 8.07
N LYS A 14 -21.44 -32.86 7.02
CA LYS A 14 -21.82 -31.98 5.92
C LYS A 14 -22.59 -30.80 6.53
N ARG A 15 -21.92 -29.68 6.78
CA ARG A 15 -22.60 -28.40 7.03
C ARG A 15 -22.71 -27.68 5.70
N THR A 16 -23.80 -28.03 5.02
CA THR A 16 -24.65 -27.17 4.19
C THR A 16 -23.99 -25.88 3.70
N ILE A 17 -23.52 -25.96 2.46
CA ILE A 17 -23.32 -24.83 1.57
C ILE A 17 -24.63 -24.04 1.56
N SER A 18 -24.60 -22.82 2.08
CA SER A 18 -25.72 -21.89 1.93
C SER A 18 -25.70 -21.43 0.48
N ALA A 19 -26.59 -22.01 -0.32
CA ALA A 19 -26.93 -21.51 -1.65
C ALA A 19 -27.61 -20.15 -1.46
N VAL A 20 -26.87 -19.06 -1.70
CA VAL A 20 -27.47 -17.75 -1.92
C VAL A 20 -28.12 -17.82 -3.29
N ALA A 21 -29.45 -17.70 -3.28
CA ALA A 21 -30.30 -17.78 -4.45
C ALA A 21 -29.93 -16.71 -5.48
N LEU A 22 -29.93 -17.16 -6.73
CA LEU A 22 -29.82 -16.40 -7.96
C LEU A 22 -30.83 -15.24 -7.96
N SER A 23 -30.37 -14.02 -7.71
CA SER A 23 -31.01 -12.83 -8.25
C SER A 23 -30.55 -12.68 -9.70
N ALA A 24 -31.18 -13.46 -10.58
CA ALA A 24 -31.16 -13.18 -12.01
C ALA A 24 -32.06 -11.97 -12.27
N SER A 25 -31.45 -10.84 -12.65
CA SER A 25 -32.16 -9.76 -13.33
C SER A 25 -31.18 -9.01 -14.23
N VAL A 26 -31.37 -9.27 -15.53
CA VAL A 26 -30.95 -8.50 -16.71
C VAL A 26 -29.44 -8.51 -17.03
N LEU A 27 -28.99 -9.60 -17.65
CA LEU A 27 -27.95 -9.50 -18.68
C LEU A 27 -28.51 -8.64 -19.81
N VAL A 28 -28.20 -7.34 -19.77
CA VAL A 28 -28.38 -6.45 -20.92
C VAL A 28 -27.42 -6.94 -22.01
N LEU A 29 -27.94 -7.82 -22.87
CA LEU A 29 -27.40 -8.04 -24.21
C LEU A 29 -27.72 -6.77 -25.01
N GLY A 30 -26.86 -5.78 -24.88
CA GLY A 30 -27.01 -4.48 -25.52
C GLY A 30 -25.68 -3.78 -25.70
N GLY A 31 -24.94 -4.17 -26.74
CA GLY A 31 -23.92 -3.34 -27.37
C GLY A 31 -22.54 -3.33 -26.71
N CYS A 32 -21.57 -3.90 -27.40
CA CYS A 32 -20.17 -3.48 -27.29
C CYS A 32 -20.07 -2.01 -27.73
N THR A 33 -20.24 -1.07 -26.80
CA THR A 33 -19.68 0.28 -26.96
C THR A 33 -18.64 0.42 -25.87
N SER A 34 -17.39 0.13 -26.21
CA SER A 34 -16.24 0.34 -25.34
C SER A 34 -16.21 1.81 -24.91
N THR A 35 -16.73 2.08 -23.72
CA THR A 35 -16.38 3.27 -22.95
C THR A 35 -15.85 2.76 -21.62
N ASP A 36 -14.77 1.98 -21.72
CA ASP A 36 -13.82 1.84 -20.62
C ASP A 36 -13.07 3.18 -20.59
N SER A 37 -13.74 4.21 -20.05
CA SER A 37 -13.03 5.39 -19.60
C SER A 37 -12.32 4.91 -18.34
N GLY A 38 -11.01 4.76 -18.41
CA GLY A 38 -10.20 4.41 -17.23
C GLY A 38 -10.49 5.35 -16.05
N PRO A 39 -9.95 5.05 -14.86
CA PRO A 39 -10.18 5.88 -13.68
C PRO A 39 -9.87 7.34 -13.99
N SER A 40 -10.76 8.24 -13.55
CA SER A 40 -10.55 9.67 -13.70
C SER A 40 -9.33 10.13 -12.89
N ASP A 41 -8.75 11.27 -13.25
CA ASP A 41 -7.61 11.84 -12.51
C ASP A 41 -7.91 12.05 -11.02
N ALA A 42 -9.16 12.38 -10.67
CA ALA A 42 -9.59 12.52 -9.29
C ALA A 42 -9.59 11.18 -8.54
N GLU A 43 -10.10 10.11 -9.16
CA GLU A 43 -10.09 8.76 -8.59
C GLU A 43 -8.66 8.21 -8.46
N LEU A 44 -7.80 8.51 -9.43
CA LEU A 44 -6.37 8.16 -9.36
C LEU A 44 -5.66 8.88 -8.22
N ARG A 45 -5.91 10.19 -8.04
CA ARG A 45 -5.33 10.97 -6.94
C ARG A 45 -5.84 10.49 -5.58
N GLU A 46 -7.14 10.19 -5.45
CA GLU A 46 -7.71 9.66 -4.21
C GLU A 46 -7.09 8.30 -3.84
N THR A 47 -7.03 7.37 -4.80
CA THR A 47 -6.40 6.06 -4.61
C THR A 47 -4.91 6.18 -4.23
N ALA A 48 -4.19 7.11 -4.88
CA ALA A 48 -2.80 7.38 -4.55
C ALA A 48 -2.66 7.99 -3.15
N CYS A 49 -3.54 8.89 -2.74
CA CYS A 49 -3.52 9.49 -1.42
C CYS A 49 -3.76 8.43 -0.32
N GLU A 50 -4.73 7.54 -0.50
CA GLU A 50 -4.97 6.42 0.42
C GLU A 50 -3.73 5.51 0.54
N SER A 51 -3.12 5.19 -0.60
CA SER A 51 -1.90 4.36 -0.65
C SER A 51 -0.72 5.05 0.02
N PHE A 52 -0.57 6.36 -0.18
CA PHE A 52 0.48 7.18 0.43
C PHE A 52 0.32 7.27 1.95
N ALA A 53 -0.90 7.43 2.45
CA ALA A 53 -1.19 7.43 3.88
C ALA A 53 -0.87 6.10 4.56
N ALA A 54 -0.92 4.99 3.82
CA ALA A 54 -0.57 3.65 4.31
C ALA A 54 0.96 3.41 4.40
N VAL A 55 1.79 4.31 3.86
CA VAL A 55 3.25 4.19 3.95
C VAL A 55 3.71 4.38 5.39
N THR A 56 4.64 3.53 5.84
CA THR A 56 5.22 3.62 7.18
C THR A 56 5.79 5.03 7.45
N PRO A 57 5.36 5.71 8.52
CA PRO A 57 5.90 7.02 8.89
C PRO A 57 7.44 7.01 8.98
N GLY A 58 8.09 8.01 8.38
CA GLY A 58 9.55 8.13 8.37
C GLY A 58 10.23 7.44 7.18
N PHE A 59 9.50 6.64 6.40
CA PHE A 59 10.05 5.93 5.23
C PHE A 59 10.74 6.86 4.22
N TYR A 60 10.10 7.95 3.81
CA TYR A 60 10.66 8.84 2.79
C TYR A 60 11.83 9.67 3.34
N GLU A 61 11.74 10.12 4.59
CA GLU A 61 12.84 10.79 5.28
C GLU A 61 14.07 9.87 5.37
N SER A 62 13.87 8.60 5.73
CA SER A 62 14.94 7.62 5.83
C SER A 62 15.57 7.33 4.46
N THR A 63 14.74 7.14 3.45
CA THR A 63 15.19 6.85 2.07
C THR A 63 16.00 8.01 1.50
N ALA A 64 15.53 9.25 1.68
CA ALA A 64 16.24 10.44 1.26
C ALA A 64 17.62 10.54 1.93
N ALA A 65 17.70 10.30 3.25
CA ALA A 65 18.98 10.30 3.95
C ALA A 65 19.94 9.22 3.43
N VAL A 66 19.45 7.99 3.17
CA VAL A 66 20.29 6.93 2.58
C VAL A 66 20.79 7.31 1.18
N GLN A 67 19.93 7.91 0.35
CA GLN A 67 20.31 8.36 -0.99
C GLN A 67 21.41 9.43 -0.93
N THR A 68 21.29 10.42 -0.05
CA THR A 68 22.33 11.44 0.18
C THR A 68 23.65 10.82 0.63
N LEU A 69 23.62 9.79 1.48
CA LEU A 69 24.82 9.09 1.92
C LEU A 69 25.47 8.26 0.83
N ALA A 70 24.67 7.69 -0.08
CA ALA A 70 25.13 6.92 -1.22
C ALA A 70 25.64 7.80 -2.38
N ASP A 71 25.27 9.08 -2.41
CA ASP A 71 25.65 10.02 -3.47
C ASP A 71 27.13 10.44 -3.35
N PRO A 72 27.99 10.10 -4.33
CA PRO A 72 29.41 10.50 -4.32
C PRO A 72 29.61 12.01 -4.44
N SER A 73 28.63 12.74 -4.98
CA SER A 73 28.67 14.18 -5.21
C SER A 73 28.14 15.02 -4.03
N ALA A 74 27.45 14.39 -3.08
CA ALA A 74 26.95 15.06 -1.88
C ALA A 74 28.09 15.68 -1.07
N SER A 75 27.86 16.90 -0.57
CA SER A 75 28.87 17.59 0.25
C SER A 75 29.05 16.90 1.61
N THR A 76 30.18 17.16 2.28
CA THR A 76 30.41 16.67 3.65
C THR A 76 29.31 17.13 4.61
N ARG A 77 28.76 18.32 4.39
CA ARG A 77 27.67 18.85 5.20
C ARG A 77 26.39 18.03 4.99
N ASP A 78 26.00 17.79 3.74
CA ASP A 78 24.77 17.05 3.42
C ASP A 78 24.82 15.62 3.97
N ARG A 79 25.99 14.97 3.87
CA ARG A 79 26.20 13.64 4.46
C ARG A 79 26.10 13.65 5.98
N THR A 80 26.62 14.69 6.62
CA THR A 80 26.53 14.85 8.09
C THR A 80 25.07 15.04 8.52
N ASP A 81 24.33 15.89 7.81
CA ASP A 81 22.91 16.12 8.07
C ASP A 81 22.08 14.84 7.87
N ALA A 82 22.36 14.08 6.81
CA ALA A 82 21.74 12.78 6.55
C ALA A 82 22.08 11.72 7.62
N MET A 83 23.33 11.67 8.09
CA MET A 83 23.71 10.80 9.22
C MET A 83 22.96 11.18 10.50
N ASN A 84 22.88 12.47 10.83
CA ASN A 84 22.16 12.94 12.01
C ASN A 84 20.67 12.59 11.92
N GLN A 85 20.07 12.73 10.74
CA GLN A 85 18.68 12.35 10.52
C GLN A 85 18.44 10.85 10.77
N GLN A 86 19.36 9.98 10.34
CA GLN A 86 19.29 8.54 10.64
C GLN A 86 19.40 8.25 12.14
N LEU A 87 20.32 8.90 12.84
CA LEU A 87 20.46 8.76 14.30
C LEU A 87 19.24 9.28 15.06
N ASP A 88 18.63 10.38 14.61
CA ASP A 88 17.42 10.95 15.18
C ASP A 88 16.21 10.02 14.99
N GLN A 89 16.15 9.29 13.87
CA GLN A 89 15.13 8.25 13.65
C GLN A 89 15.36 7.03 14.55
N MET A 90 16.61 6.55 14.68
CA MET A 90 16.95 5.40 15.52
C MET A 90 16.75 5.66 17.01
N SER A 91 17.08 6.87 17.47
CA SER A 91 16.89 7.29 18.86
C SER A 91 15.43 7.61 19.20
N GLY A 92 14.57 7.74 18.19
CA GLY A 92 13.17 8.15 18.35
C GLY A 92 12.97 9.64 18.57
N ALA A 93 14.04 10.45 18.63
CA ALA A 93 13.98 11.87 18.95
C ALA A 93 13.22 12.70 17.91
N ARG A 94 13.27 12.29 16.64
CA ARG A 94 12.49 12.92 15.54
C ARG A 94 11.75 11.87 14.72
N LEU A 95 11.27 10.81 15.37
CA LEU A 95 10.46 9.83 14.68
C LEU A 95 9.16 10.49 14.22
N ARG A 96 8.87 10.37 12.93
CA ARG A 96 7.56 10.71 12.42
C ARG A 96 6.56 9.70 12.99
N THR A 97 5.54 10.17 13.69
CA THR A 97 4.51 9.33 14.31
C THR A 97 3.16 9.39 13.61
N ARG A 98 2.97 10.40 12.75
CA ARG A 98 1.75 10.57 11.95
C ARG A 98 1.87 9.86 10.60
N PRO A 99 0.78 9.29 10.07
CA PRO A 99 0.67 8.91 8.66
C PRO A 99 1.03 10.07 7.73
N TYR A 100 1.33 9.75 6.48
CA TYR A 100 1.42 10.79 5.46
C TYR A 100 0.04 11.28 5.06
N ASP A 101 0.00 12.54 4.63
CA ASP A 101 -1.23 13.22 4.23
C ASP A 101 -0.94 13.96 2.91
N CYS A 102 -1.66 13.62 1.84
CA CYS A 102 -1.42 14.20 0.53
C CYS A 102 -1.84 15.68 0.43
N ASP A 103 -2.62 16.18 1.39
CA ASP A 103 -3.06 17.57 1.46
C ASP A 103 -2.22 18.40 2.46
N ASP A 104 -1.28 17.76 3.17
CA ASP A 104 -0.37 18.44 4.10
C ASP A 104 0.85 19.01 3.34
N PRO A 105 1.10 20.33 3.40
CA PRO A 105 2.24 20.96 2.73
C PRO A 105 3.61 20.40 3.15
N ARG A 106 3.70 19.74 4.30
CA ARG A 106 4.95 19.09 4.77
C ARG A 106 5.26 17.80 4.01
N ASP A 107 4.23 17.18 3.44
CA ASP A 107 4.31 15.90 2.75
C ASP A 107 4.18 16.04 1.24
N GLU A 108 3.79 17.22 0.75
CA GLU A 108 3.61 17.55 -0.68
C GLU A 108 4.75 17.02 -1.55
N LYS A 109 6.01 17.34 -1.21
CA LYS A 109 7.17 16.85 -1.98
C LYS A 109 7.26 15.32 -2.08
N TYR A 110 6.86 14.61 -1.02
CA TYR A 110 6.90 13.15 -0.99
C TYR A 110 5.72 12.56 -1.75
N PHE A 111 4.57 13.23 -1.68
CA PHE A 111 3.39 12.84 -2.44
C PHE A 111 3.59 13.04 -3.94
N ASP A 112 4.19 14.15 -4.37
CA ASP A 112 4.48 14.42 -5.78
C ASP A 112 5.38 13.34 -6.39
N ASP A 113 6.46 12.99 -5.70
CA ASP A 113 7.38 11.93 -6.12
C ASP A 113 6.67 10.56 -6.16
N PHE A 114 5.87 10.24 -5.14
CA PHE A 114 5.09 9.01 -5.07
C PHE A 114 4.05 8.94 -6.20
N TYR A 115 3.31 10.01 -6.43
CA TYR A 115 2.24 10.08 -7.41
C TYR A 115 2.79 9.98 -8.84
N ALA A 116 3.93 10.62 -9.12
CA ALA A 116 4.62 10.46 -10.40
C ALA A 116 5.03 9.00 -10.67
N GLY A 117 5.48 8.27 -9.64
CA GLY A 117 5.74 6.83 -9.74
C GLY A 117 4.47 6.01 -9.95
N PHE A 118 3.43 6.29 -9.15
CA PHE A 118 2.13 5.64 -9.23
C PHE A 118 1.51 5.76 -10.64
N LEU A 119 1.57 6.94 -11.26
CA LEU A 119 1.06 7.14 -12.62
C LEU A 119 1.81 6.32 -13.67
N LYS A 120 3.13 6.16 -13.55
CA LYS A 120 3.92 5.31 -14.46
C LYS A 120 3.50 3.85 -14.35
N ASP A 121 3.27 3.37 -13.13
CA ASP A 121 2.80 2.01 -12.87
C ASP A 121 1.41 1.76 -13.48
N GLN A 122 0.50 2.74 -13.39
CA GLN A 122 -0.84 2.66 -14.02
C GLN A 122 -0.78 2.68 -15.55
N GLN A 123 0.23 3.32 -16.14
CA GLN A 123 0.43 3.39 -17.59
C GLN A 123 1.15 2.14 -18.15
N GLY A 124 1.55 1.20 -17.29
CA GLY A 124 2.20 -0.05 -17.70
C GLY A 124 3.63 0.15 -18.21
N GLU A 125 4.24 1.29 -17.92
CA GLU A 125 5.63 1.59 -18.29
C GLU A 125 6.55 0.98 -17.23
N LYS A 126 6.93 -0.30 -17.44
CA LYS A 126 7.92 -1.02 -16.62
C LYS A 126 9.31 -0.95 -17.21
#